data_AF-A0A848Y053-F1
#
_entry.id   AF-A0A848Y053-F1
#
_cell.length_a   1.000
_cell.length_b   1.000
_cell.length_c   1.000
_cell.angle_alpha   90.00
_cell.angle_beta   90.00
_cell.angle_gamma   90.00
#
_symmetry.space_group_name_H-M   'P 1'
#
loop_
_entity.id
_entity.type
_entity.pdbx_description
1 polymer ?
#
loop_
_entity_poly.entity_id
_entity_poly.type
_entity_poly.pdbx_seq_one_letter_code
_entity_poly.pdbx_strand_id
1 'polypeptide(L)'
;MTKRSPLPLALSLCALLVAGCGGPPRANPALTDAREAYTAAANDAATVSNAPVALQEAEEALRRAVAVWEEKEDADKVNHYAYIAHQRVRIAEEKAKQRAAEKEIETVRNERQAVVLEARAAEAEAAERRAAAERMRAEA
;
A
#
# COMPACT_ATOMS: atom_id res chain seq x y z
N MET A 1 32.15 65.14 -45.07
CA MET A 1 30.73 65.13 -44.69
C MET A 1 30.23 63.69 -44.89
N THR A 2 30.22 62.86 -43.84
CA THR A 2 29.01 62.35 -43.10
C THR A 2 28.20 61.33 -43.92
N LYS A 3 27.90 60.06 -43.55
CA LYS A 3 27.57 59.34 -42.29
C LYS A 3 27.67 57.80 -42.57
N ARG A 4 28.28 56.97 -41.70
CA ARG A 4 27.73 56.03 -40.68
C ARG A 4 26.84 54.84 -41.18
N SER A 5 27.30 53.63 -40.81
CA SER A 5 26.84 52.20 -40.86
C SER A 5 25.42 51.91 -40.27
N PRO A 6 24.75 50.71 -40.40
CA PRO A 6 25.23 49.36 -39.98
C PRO A 6 24.71 48.07 -40.69
N LEU A 7 25.36 46.94 -40.31
CA LEU A 7 25.04 45.52 -40.55
C LEU A 7 23.58 45.11 -40.23
N PRO A 8 23.10 44.03 -40.87
CA PRO A 8 22.39 42.94 -40.17
C PRO A 8 23.09 41.60 -40.48
N LEU A 9 23.74 40.91 -39.54
CA LEU A 9 23.16 40.12 -38.45
C LEU A 9 22.08 39.12 -38.93
N ALA A 10 22.52 37.99 -39.50
CA ALA A 10 21.75 36.73 -39.52
C ALA A 10 22.72 35.56 -39.74
N LEU A 11 23.67 35.41 -38.82
CA LEU A 11 24.58 34.28 -38.73
C LEU A 11 23.95 33.23 -37.78
N SER A 12 23.96 31.97 -38.23
CA SER A 12 23.91 30.76 -37.40
C SER A 12 22.58 30.44 -36.70
N LEU A 13 21.66 29.82 -37.44
CA LEU A 13 20.67 28.93 -36.85
C LEU A 13 21.41 27.63 -36.44
N CYS A 14 21.83 27.59 -35.19
CA CYS A 14 22.48 26.43 -34.58
C CYS A 14 21.62 25.17 -34.72
N ALA A 15 22.21 24.15 -35.33
CA ALA A 15 21.72 22.79 -35.31
C ALA A 15 21.71 22.24 -33.87
N LEU A 16 20.55 22.27 -33.22
CA LEU A 16 20.26 21.47 -32.03
C LEU A 16 19.72 20.10 -32.49
N LEU A 17 20.60 19.28 -33.04
CA LEU A 17 20.37 17.85 -33.23
C LEU A 17 21.46 17.08 -32.47
N VAL A 18 21.33 17.08 -31.15
CA VAL A 18 21.95 16.07 -30.30
C VAL A 18 20.83 15.42 -29.48
N ALA A 19 20.04 14.58 -30.15
CA ALA A 19 19.29 13.53 -29.47
C ALA A 19 20.25 12.34 -29.35
N GLY A 20 20.52 11.95 -28.10
CA GLY A 20 21.69 11.16 -27.71
C GLY A 20 21.80 9.78 -28.34
N CYS A 21 23.04 9.39 -28.62
CA CYS A 21 23.44 7.99 -28.77
C CYS A 21 23.04 7.19 -27.54
N GLY A 22 22.56 5.96 -27.77
CA GLY A 22 22.03 5.06 -26.76
C GLY A 22 23.06 4.62 -25.70
N GLY A 23 22.99 5.25 -24.54
CA GLY A 23 23.39 4.65 -23.26
C GLY A 23 22.12 4.35 -22.45
N PRO A 24 22.14 3.35 -21.54
CA PRO A 24 21.00 3.11 -20.67
C PRO A 24 20.63 4.42 -19.96
N PRO A 25 19.33 4.76 -19.86
CA PRO A 25 18.92 5.97 -19.16
C PRO A 25 19.51 5.94 -17.74
N ARG A 26 19.92 7.09 -17.18
CA ARG A 26 20.50 7.14 -15.82
C ARG A 26 19.57 6.55 -14.74
N ALA A 27 18.28 6.41 -15.04
CA ALA A 27 17.28 5.76 -14.23
C ALA A 27 16.25 5.02 -15.11
N ASN A 28 15.75 3.88 -14.65
CA ASN A 28 14.57 3.23 -15.21
C ASN A 28 13.31 3.76 -14.49
N PRO A 29 12.34 4.39 -15.18
CA PRO A 29 11.15 4.96 -14.55
C PRO A 29 10.33 3.94 -13.74
N ALA A 30 10.09 2.74 -14.29
CA ALA A 30 9.32 1.71 -13.59
C ALA A 30 10.01 1.26 -12.28
N LEU A 31 11.35 1.17 -12.28
CA LEU A 31 12.11 0.86 -11.07
C LEU A 31 12.04 2.00 -10.04
N THR A 32 12.06 3.25 -10.48
CA THR A 32 11.87 4.42 -9.61
C THR A 32 10.49 4.38 -8.96
N ASP A 33 9.43 4.18 -9.75
CA ASP A 33 8.05 4.10 -9.26
C ASP A 33 7.88 2.97 -8.23
N ALA A 34 8.45 1.79 -8.52
CA ALA A 34 8.41 0.66 -7.59
C ALA A 34 9.15 0.94 -6.27
N ARG A 35 10.25 1.70 -6.32
CA ARG A 35 11.00 2.10 -5.13
C ARG A 35 10.22 3.09 -4.29
N GLU A 36 9.63 4.10 -4.91
CA GLU A 36 8.79 5.08 -4.23
C GLU A 36 7.57 4.42 -3.58
N ALA A 37 6.90 3.52 -4.30
CA ALA A 37 5.76 2.75 -3.78
C ALA A 37 6.17 1.90 -2.56
N TYR A 38 7.29 1.17 -2.64
CA TYR A 38 7.79 0.40 -1.50
C TYR A 38 8.15 1.30 -0.31
N THR A 39 8.84 2.42 -0.55
CA THR A 39 9.19 3.36 0.51
C THR A 39 7.95 3.94 1.18
N ALA A 40 6.91 4.28 0.42
CA ALA A 40 5.64 4.72 0.99
C ALA A 40 5.01 3.63 1.87
N ALA A 41 4.89 2.40 1.36
CA ALA A 41 4.32 1.26 2.09
C ALA A 41 5.13 0.87 3.34
N ALA A 42 6.47 0.96 3.28
CA ALA A 42 7.35 0.67 4.41
C ALA A 42 7.32 1.74 5.51
N ASN A 43 6.90 2.97 5.17
CA ASN A 43 6.69 4.05 6.14
C ASN A 43 5.24 4.13 6.64
N ASP A 44 4.32 3.38 6.04
CA ASP A 44 2.96 3.27 6.53
C ASP A 44 2.86 2.28 7.70
N ALA A 45 2.62 2.81 8.90
CA ALA A 45 2.51 2.01 10.12
C ALA A 45 1.42 0.93 10.03
N ALA A 46 0.31 1.22 9.32
CA ALA A 46 -0.76 0.24 9.13
C ALA A 46 -0.28 -0.94 8.29
N THR A 47 0.43 -0.69 7.19
CA THR A 47 1.03 -1.73 6.34
C THR A 47 2.08 -2.55 7.07
N VAL A 48 3.00 -1.90 7.80
CA VAL A 48 4.04 -2.58 8.58
C VAL A 48 3.44 -3.48 9.67
N SER A 49 2.43 -2.99 10.40
CA SER A 49 1.81 -3.74 11.50
C SER A 49 0.90 -4.86 10.98
N ASN A 50 0.11 -4.59 9.95
CA ASN A 50 -0.93 -5.52 9.51
C ASN A 50 -0.43 -6.50 8.46
N ALA A 51 0.50 -6.14 7.58
CA ALA A 51 0.95 -6.99 6.48
C ALA A 51 2.49 -7.19 6.40
N PRO A 52 3.20 -7.48 7.51
CA PRO A 52 4.67 -7.52 7.52
C PRO A 52 5.27 -8.54 6.53
N VAL A 53 4.65 -9.73 6.42
CA VAL A 53 5.12 -10.78 5.50
C VAL A 53 4.98 -10.33 4.03
N ALA A 54 3.85 -9.71 3.68
CA ALA A 54 3.63 -9.25 2.31
C ALA A 54 4.52 -8.05 1.96
N LEU A 55 4.81 -7.19 2.93
CA LEU A 55 5.76 -6.09 2.78
C LEU A 55 7.18 -6.64 2.56
N GLN A 56 7.59 -7.69 3.27
CA GLN A 56 8.87 -8.37 3.02
C GLN A 56 8.94 -8.99 1.61
N GLU A 57 7.86 -9.63 1.14
CA GLU A 57 7.80 -10.14 -0.24
C GLU A 57 7.95 -9.02 -1.28
N ALA A 58 7.42 -7.83 -0.99
CA ALA A 58 7.59 -6.65 -1.84
C ALA A 58 9.03 -6.16 -1.84
N GLU A 59 9.69 -6.15 -0.69
CA GLU A 59 11.11 -5.82 -0.58
C GLU A 59 11.98 -6.79 -1.39
N GLU A 60 11.73 -8.10 -1.27
CA GLU A 60 12.44 -9.13 -2.03
C GLU A 60 12.26 -8.96 -3.54
N ALA A 61 11.04 -8.63 -3.99
CA ALA A 61 10.77 -8.35 -5.39
C ALA A 61 11.50 -7.07 -5.86
N LEU A 62 11.50 -6.02 -5.06
CA LEU A 62 12.23 -4.79 -5.37
C LEU A 62 13.74 -5.03 -5.45
N ARG A 63 14.33 -5.77 -4.50
CA ARG A 63 15.76 -6.13 -4.53
C ARG A 63 16.12 -6.87 -5.82
N ARG A 64 15.27 -7.77 -6.32
CA ARG A 64 15.48 -8.42 -7.62
C ARG A 64 15.42 -7.43 -8.78
N ALA A 65 14.47 -6.49 -8.78
CA ALA A 65 14.40 -5.46 -9.81
C ALA A 65 15.64 -4.55 -9.81
N VAL A 66 16.18 -4.24 -8.63
CA VAL A 66 17.43 -3.48 -8.48
C VAL A 66 18.64 -4.28 -8.99
N ALA A 67 18.75 -5.56 -8.64
CA ALA A 67 19.84 -6.41 -9.10
C ALA A 67 19.90 -6.49 -10.63
N VAL A 68 18.76 -6.74 -11.29
CA VAL A 68 18.66 -6.79 -12.76
C VAL A 68 19.07 -5.45 -13.39
N TRP A 69 18.73 -4.33 -12.77
CA TRP A 69 19.17 -3.01 -13.22
C TRP A 69 20.68 -2.80 -13.07
N GLU A 70 21.26 -3.20 -11.92
CA GLU A 70 22.69 -3.06 -11.64
C GLU A 70 23.56 -3.95 -12.55
N GLU A 71 23.03 -5.11 -12.95
CA GLU A 71 23.62 -6.02 -13.94
C GLU A 71 23.57 -5.47 -15.38
N LYS A 72 22.94 -4.30 -15.58
CA LYS A 72 22.77 -3.63 -16.90
C LYS A 72 22.03 -4.52 -17.91
N GLU A 73 21.09 -5.29 -17.42
CA GLU A 73 20.20 -6.11 -18.24
C GLU A 73 19.28 -5.24 -19.12
N ASP A 74 18.60 -5.90 -20.05
CA ASP A 74 17.68 -5.23 -20.98
C ASP A 74 16.54 -4.49 -20.26
N ALA A 75 16.13 -3.36 -20.82
CA ALA A 75 15.10 -2.48 -20.25
C ALA A 75 13.77 -3.21 -20.02
N ASP A 76 13.38 -4.14 -20.90
CA ASP A 76 12.14 -4.90 -20.75
C ASP A 76 12.20 -5.85 -19.55
N LYS A 77 13.37 -6.45 -19.30
CA LYS A 77 13.59 -7.31 -18.13
C LYS A 77 13.53 -6.49 -16.85
N VAL A 78 14.15 -5.31 -16.81
CA VAL A 78 14.07 -4.40 -15.67
C VAL A 78 12.61 -3.97 -15.43
N ASN A 79 11.90 -3.58 -16.48
CA ASN A 79 10.48 -3.20 -16.42
C ASN A 79 9.60 -4.33 -15.87
N HIS A 80 9.86 -5.57 -16.28
CA HIS A 80 9.14 -6.74 -15.80
C HIS A 80 9.31 -6.95 -14.28
N TYR A 81 10.54 -6.93 -13.78
CA TYR A 81 10.78 -7.10 -12.35
C TYR A 81 10.30 -5.90 -11.53
N ALA A 82 10.42 -4.68 -12.05
CA ALA A 82 9.87 -3.49 -11.43
C ALA A 82 8.35 -3.56 -11.32
N TYR A 83 7.66 -4.05 -12.36
CA TYR A 83 6.22 -4.29 -12.33
C TYR A 83 5.84 -5.30 -11.24
N ILE A 84 6.58 -6.42 -11.12
CA ILE A 84 6.32 -7.42 -10.06
C ILE A 84 6.51 -6.81 -8.68
N ALA A 85 7.59 -6.03 -8.48
CA ALA A 85 7.85 -5.34 -7.22
C ALA A 85 6.71 -4.39 -6.85
N HIS A 86 6.28 -3.55 -7.81
CA HIS A 86 5.16 -2.64 -7.62
C HIS A 86 3.85 -3.39 -7.29
N GLN A 87 3.57 -4.53 -7.93
CA GLN A 87 2.38 -5.32 -7.59
C GLN A 87 2.46 -5.96 -6.20
N ARG A 88 3.65 -6.36 -5.76
CA ARG A 88 3.82 -6.88 -4.39
C ARG A 88 3.59 -5.80 -3.34
N VAL A 89 3.99 -4.56 -3.60
CA VAL A 89 3.63 -3.41 -2.73
C VAL A 89 2.11 -3.28 -2.63
N ARG A 90 1.39 -3.26 -3.77
CA ARG A 90 -0.08 -3.18 -3.77
C ARG A 90 -0.73 -4.33 -3.01
N ILE A 91 -0.22 -5.55 -3.15
CA ILE A 91 -0.70 -6.70 -2.40
C ILE A 91 -0.48 -6.52 -0.89
N ALA A 92 0.65 -5.95 -0.47
CA ALA A 92 0.93 -5.65 0.93
C ALA A 92 -0.07 -4.64 1.50
N GLU A 93 -0.35 -3.55 0.77
CA GLU A 93 -1.33 -2.53 1.15
C GLU A 93 -2.74 -3.12 1.27
N GLU A 94 -3.19 -3.91 0.29
CA GLU A 94 -4.52 -4.53 0.33
C GLU A 94 -4.64 -5.57 1.45
N LYS A 95 -3.59 -6.37 1.70
CA LYS A 95 -3.57 -7.27 2.86
C LYS A 95 -3.60 -6.52 4.18
N ALA A 96 -2.99 -5.35 4.25
CA ALA A 96 -3.02 -4.51 5.44
C ALA A 96 -4.45 -4.02 5.73
N LYS A 97 -5.13 -3.51 4.69
CA LYS A 97 -6.55 -3.09 4.78
C LYS A 97 -7.45 -4.25 5.16
N GLN A 98 -7.28 -5.40 4.52
CA GLN A 98 -8.05 -6.61 4.82
C GLN A 98 -7.92 -7.00 6.29
N ARG A 99 -6.69 -7.09 6.81
CA ARG A 99 -6.45 -7.48 8.21
C ARG A 99 -6.92 -6.44 9.21
N ALA A 100 -6.87 -5.16 8.86
CA ALA A 100 -7.46 -4.10 9.69
C ALA A 100 -8.98 -4.30 9.82
N ALA A 101 -9.67 -4.55 8.70
CA ALA A 101 -11.11 -4.84 8.70
C ALA A 101 -11.45 -6.14 9.45
N GLU A 102 -10.62 -7.18 9.34
CA GLU A 102 -10.80 -8.43 10.09
C GLU A 102 -10.73 -8.20 11.61
N LYS A 103 -9.79 -7.38 12.08
CA LYS A 103 -9.69 -6.98 13.49
C LYS A 103 -10.92 -6.21 13.96
N GLU A 104 -11.42 -5.28 13.16
CA GLU A 104 -12.65 -4.53 13.47
C GLU A 104 -13.86 -5.46 13.59
N ILE A 105 -14.00 -6.43 12.67
CA ILE A 105 -15.04 -7.46 12.72
C ILE A 105 -14.93 -8.29 14.01
N GLU A 106 -13.72 -8.64 14.44
CA GLU A 106 -13.49 -9.36 15.69
C GLU A 106 -13.93 -8.55 16.90
N THR A 107 -13.59 -7.26 16.96
CA THR A 107 -14.06 -6.35 18.02
C THR A 107 -15.59 -6.30 18.09
N VAL A 108 -16.25 -6.07 16.96
CA VAL A 108 -17.72 -6.00 16.90
C VAL A 108 -18.36 -7.34 17.28
N ARG A 109 -17.75 -8.48 16.93
CA ARG A 109 -18.23 -9.79 17.35
C ARG A 109 -18.18 -9.96 18.87
N ASN A 110 -17.11 -9.51 19.50
CA ASN A 110 -16.95 -9.59 20.95
C ASN A 110 -17.97 -8.70 21.68
N GLU A 111 -18.18 -7.48 21.19
CA GLU A 111 -19.22 -6.58 21.72
C GLU A 111 -20.62 -7.18 21.59
N ARG A 112 -20.95 -7.73 20.42
CA ARG A 112 -22.23 -8.41 20.19
C ARG A 112 -22.40 -9.61 21.13
N GLN A 113 -21.34 -10.39 21.35
CA GLN A 113 -21.39 -11.52 22.28
C GLN A 113 -21.67 -11.07 23.72
N ALA A 114 -21.06 -9.97 24.16
CA ALA A 114 -21.33 -9.40 25.48
C ALA A 114 -22.79 -8.98 25.64
N VAL A 115 -23.35 -8.26 24.65
CA VAL A 115 -24.77 -7.84 24.66
C VAL A 115 -25.72 -9.04 24.68
N VAL A 116 -25.44 -10.07 23.88
CA VAL A 116 -26.26 -11.29 23.87
C VAL A 116 -26.19 -12.00 25.22
N LEU A 117 -25.01 -12.09 25.83
CA LEU A 117 -24.84 -12.73 27.14
C LEU A 117 -25.60 -11.97 28.24
N GLU A 118 -25.54 -10.64 28.24
CA GLU A 118 -26.27 -9.79 29.17
C GLU A 118 -27.79 -9.99 29.05
N ALA A 119 -28.32 -9.99 27.82
CA ALA A 119 -29.74 -10.24 27.58
C ALA A 119 -30.18 -11.63 28.09
N ARG A 120 -29.34 -12.67 27.88
CA ARG A 120 -29.61 -14.03 28.39
C ARG A 120 -29.59 -14.10 29.92
N ALA A 121 -28.67 -13.37 30.57
CA ALA A 121 -28.65 -13.28 32.02
C ALA A 121 -29.93 -12.63 32.57
N ALA A 122 -30.38 -11.53 31.96
CA ALA A 122 -31.62 -10.86 32.35
C ALA A 122 -32.87 -11.75 32.15
N GLU A 123 -32.93 -12.51 31.05
CA GLU A 123 -33.98 -13.50 30.81
C GLU A 123 -33.99 -14.60 31.88
N ALA A 124 -32.82 -15.15 32.21
CA ALA A 124 -32.67 -16.19 33.23
C ALA A 124 -33.11 -15.70 34.62
N GLU A 125 -32.64 -14.52 35.05
CA GLU A 125 -33.06 -13.92 36.32
C GLU A 125 -34.57 -13.67 36.36
N ALA A 126 -35.16 -13.21 35.26
CA ALA A 126 -36.61 -12.99 35.19
C ALA A 126 -37.37 -14.32 35.31
N ALA A 127 -36.87 -15.40 34.71
CA ALA A 127 -37.45 -16.73 34.84
C ALA A 127 -37.34 -17.27 36.27
N GLU A 128 -36.18 -17.11 36.93
CA GLU A 128 -35.98 -17.50 38.33
C GLU A 128 -36.91 -16.75 39.27
N ARG A 129 -37.04 -15.42 39.10
CA ARG A 129 -37.99 -14.60 39.90
C ARG A 129 -39.43 -15.08 39.73
N ARG A 130 -39.85 -15.40 38.50
CA ARG A 130 -41.19 -15.96 38.23
C ARG A 130 -41.36 -17.32 38.90
N ALA A 131 -40.40 -18.23 38.75
CA ALA A 131 -40.47 -19.57 39.34
C ALA A 131 -40.53 -19.51 40.88
N ALA A 132 -39.75 -18.62 41.51
CA ALA A 132 -39.79 -18.40 42.96
C ALA A 132 -41.15 -17.87 43.41
N ALA A 133 -41.73 -16.90 42.68
CA ALA A 133 -43.05 -16.37 42.99
C ALA A 133 -44.16 -17.43 42.89
N GLU A 134 -44.14 -18.29 41.87
CA GLU A 134 -45.13 -19.38 41.75
C GLU A 134 -44.99 -20.42 42.87
N ARG A 135 -43.75 -20.74 43.30
CA ARG A 135 -43.54 -21.66 44.45
C ARG A 135 -44.13 -21.10 45.74
N MET A 136 -43.87 -19.83 46.05
CA MET A 136 -44.44 -19.19 47.25
C MET A 136 -45.97 -19.16 47.23
N ARG A 137 -46.58 -19.00 46.05
CA ARG A 137 -48.05 -19.06 45.90
C ARG A 137 -48.62 -20.46 46.10
N ALA A 138 -47.88 -21.50 45.72
CA ALA A 138 -48.33 -22.89 45.89
C ALA A 138 -48.20 -23.37 47.35
N GLU A 139 -47.33 -22.76 48.14
CA GLU A 139 -47.09 -23.09 49.55
C GLU A 139 -47.99 -22.29 50.53
N ALA A 140 -48.68 -21.26 50.06
CA ALA A 140 -49.60 -20.42 50.83
C ALA A 140 -51.05 -20.95 50.79
#